data_AF-A0A7X6YDI8-F1
#
_entry.id   AF-A0A7X6YDI8-F1
#
_cell.length_a   1.000
_cell.length_b   1.000
_cell.length_c   1.000
_cell.angle_alpha   90.00
_cell.angle_beta   90.00
_cell.angle_gamma   90.00
#
_symmetry.space_group_name_H-M   'P 1'
#
loop_
_entity.id
_entity.type
_entity.pdbx_description
1 polymer ?
#
loop_
_entity_poly.entity_id
_entity_poly.type
_entity_poly.pdbx_seq_one_letter_code
_entity_poly.pdbx_strand_id
1 'polypeptide(L)'
;PTAVRGGTLNIAADGALPASPLTVGGGDIPATLLLNNRTVTVPSLALDEGGLVIGGIVATPSIIKDSPGVSDLEVLCAAPSALTPGLYAAQIVDTGLTWAAVQQLPLPHAAAELGATLANTPASRWASNHAGLYAGFIWNRSSTNETWSFAESIDDNVMLVLDGETLINDGRWDGTTVATRTVAPGPHAIALRVYNHGGTGGPVAKDGWTTADWGFGVDRLGRGLKDTACYERLLDPGDGSLLTVNTNAAAIRAEVRQGTLRLTTGARPGLYAAQFTNVEWSTTSPVNPRNAVELGATLANSPKSQWTAKHLGIYTGVIWNRSPTNETWNFAESIDDNAWLSLDGVVVINNTAWNVTTVSTNVITPGPHAIELRVYNNTGGAGPVAQDGWTATDWGFGVDRLGRGLKDTACYEPLIDPGDGSFLTTGPVEGDPFQDVPVDIAPGAALDLSGFSHRIQLITGGGTVTNGALASGSALSPGGDDATGTLTLSGVALGDAVYRATLRDAGADVLAFTQPADLSALTIVPSDAFSLAPGGRDYIIATAPAFTGNRPALSGFPSPWKVLIRGGELHLTAIGGTLFFVQ
;
A
#
# COMPACT_ATOMS: atom_id res chain seq x y z
N PRO A 1 14.61 -7.07 -16.01
CA PRO A 1 14.48 -7.38 -14.56
C PRO A 1 15.59 -6.63 -13.83
N THR A 2 15.26 -5.91 -12.78
CA THR A 2 16.22 -5.20 -11.93
C THR A 2 16.61 -6.09 -10.77
N ALA A 3 17.91 -6.19 -10.46
CA ALA A 3 18.39 -6.98 -9.33
C ALA A 3 19.37 -6.18 -8.47
N VAL A 4 19.19 -6.20 -7.15
CA VAL A 4 20.08 -5.61 -6.14
C VAL A 4 20.70 -6.77 -5.35
N ARG A 5 21.96 -7.10 -5.60
CA ARG A 5 22.62 -8.33 -5.08
C ARG A 5 23.76 -8.09 -4.06
N GLY A 6 23.91 -6.86 -3.58
CA GLY A 6 24.88 -6.51 -2.54
C GLY A 6 25.07 -5.00 -2.40
N GLY A 7 25.33 -4.53 -1.18
CA GLY A 7 25.45 -3.10 -0.88
C GLY A 7 24.10 -2.37 -0.91
N THR A 8 24.11 -1.05 -1.10
CA THR A 8 22.90 -0.22 -1.03
C THR A 8 22.61 0.45 -2.38
N LEU A 9 21.42 0.21 -2.95
CA LEU A 9 20.87 0.98 -4.06
C LEU A 9 19.93 2.05 -3.50
N ASN A 10 20.18 3.31 -3.86
CA ASN A 10 19.43 4.45 -3.37
C ASN A 10 18.57 5.08 -4.49
N ILE A 11 17.24 5.13 -4.32
CA ILE A 11 16.32 5.70 -5.31
C ILE A 11 16.27 7.22 -5.19
N ALA A 12 16.80 7.90 -6.20
CA ALA A 12 16.94 9.36 -6.21
C ALA A 12 15.71 10.13 -6.76
N ALA A 13 14.84 9.47 -7.52
CA ALA A 13 13.67 10.10 -8.16
C ALA A 13 12.54 9.08 -8.42
N ASP A 14 11.31 9.57 -8.57
CA ASP A 14 10.19 8.73 -8.99
C ASP A 14 10.42 8.19 -10.41
N GLY A 15 10.06 6.93 -10.65
CA GLY A 15 10.29 6.28 -11.94
C GLY A 15 11.75 5.95 -12.25
N ALA A 16 12.68 6.06 -11.28
CA ALA A 16 14.08 5.71 -11.48
C ALA A 16 14.33 4.21 -11.76
N LEU A 17 13.37 3.34 -11.38
CA LEU A 17 13.40 1.93 -11.72
C LEU A 17 12.53 1.66 -12.95
N PRO A 18 12.99 0.81 -13.89
CA PRO A 18 12.16 0.38 -15.01
C PRO A 18 10.96 -0.42 -14.49
N ALA A 19 9.84 -0.38 -15.22
CA ALA A 19 8.63 -1.17 -14.95
C ALA A 19 8.86 -2.67 -15.26
N SER A 20 9.82 -3.29 -14.59
CA SER A 20 10.19 -4.70 -14.74
C SER A 20 10.30 -5.36 -13.36
N PRO A 21 10.22 -6.70 -13.28
CA PRO A 21 10.40 -7.42 -12.02
C PRO A 21 11.66 -6.98 -11.27
N LEU A 22 11.54 -6.82 -9.96
CA LEU A 22 12.59 -6.39 -9.05
C LEU A 22 12.97 -7.53 -8.10
N THR A 23 14.27 -7.82 -7.97
CA THR A 23 14.82 -8.76 -6.99
C THR A 23 15.78 -8.02 -6.05
N VAL A 24 15.68 -8.24 -4.74
CA VAL A 24 16.60 -7.69 -3.74
C VAL A 24 17.11 -8.82 -2.85
N GLY A 25 18.44 -8.98 -2.76
CA GLY A 25 19.11 -10.07 -2.05
C GLY A 25 19.76 -11.10 -2.98
N GLY A 26 20.13 -12.25 -2.43
CA GLY A 26 20.60 -13.41 -3.20
C GLY A 26 22.04 -13.29 -3.72
N GLY A 27 22.87 -12.49 -3.05
CA GLY A 27 24.32 -12.46 -3.25
C GLY A 27 25.07 -12.80 -1.95
N ASP A 28 26.39 -12.90 -2.03
CA ASP A 28 27.25 -13.26 -0.88
C ASP A 28 27.26 -12.20 0.24
N ILE A 29 26.74 -11.01 -0.06
CA ILE A 29 26.68 -9.85 0.84
C ILE A 29 25.23 -9.35 0.88
N PRO A 30 24.71 -8.93 2.05
CA PRO A 30 23.39 -8.33 2.16
C PRO A 30 23.17 -7.17 1.18
N ALA A 31 21.95 -7.05 0.70
CA ALA A 31 21.54 -6.07 -0.30
C ALA A 31 20.41 -5.20 0.25
N THR A 32 20.57 -3.88 0.19
CA THR A 32 19.58 -2.91 0.64
C THR A 32 19.07 -2.08 -0.53
N LEU A 33 17.75 -2.02 -0.70
CA LEU A 33 17.09 -1.06 -1.57
C LEU A 33 16.44 0.03 -0.71
N LEU A 34 16.97 1.25 -0.78
CA LEU A 34 16.45 2.41 -0.09
C LEU A 34 15.58 3.24 -1.04
N LEU A 35 14.28 3.35 -0.74
CA LEU A 35 13.31 4.04 -1.60
C LEU A 35 13.28 5.55 -1.39
N ASN A 36 13.91 6.08 -0.34
CA ASN A 36 13.88 7.52 0.02
C ASN A 36 12.45 8.10 0.03
N ASN A 37 11.52 7.38 0.63
CA ASN A 37 10.14 7.79 0.86
C ASN A 37 9.32 7.91 -0.42
N ARG A 38 9.79 7.30 -1.50
CA ARG A 38 9.12 7.30 -2.80
C ARG A 38 8.28 6.05 -2.99
N THR A 39 7.38 6.14 -3.96
CA THR A 39 6.62 4.99 -4.45
C THR A 39 7.36 4.36 -5.63
N VAL A 40 7.71 3.08 -5.51
CA VAL A 40 8.24 2.27 -6.60
C VAL A 40 7.15 1.33 -7.09
N THR A 41 6.76 1.47 -8.36
CA THR A 41 5.79 0.56 -8.99
C THR A 41 6.52 -0.49 -9.82
N VAL A 42 6.34 -1.77 -9.47
CA VAL A 42 6.95 -2.91 -10.17
C VAL A 42 5.92 -4.02 -10.43
N PRO A 43 6.06 -4.80 -11.51
CA PRO A 43 5.19 -5.94 -11.78
C PRO A 43 5.29 -7.07 -10.73
N SER A 44 6.43 -7.19 -10.05
CA SER A 44 6.65 -8.14 -8.97
C SER A 44 7.89 -7.74 -8.16
N LEU A 45 7.87 -8.01 -6.85
CA LEU A 45 9.02 -7.92 -5.96
C LEU A 45 9.41 -9.32 -5.49
N ALA A 46 10.66 -9.71 -5.71
CA ALA A 46 11.27 -10.90 -5.12
C ALA A 46 12.29 -10.50 -4.04
N LEU A 47 12.17 -11.08 -2.86
CA LEU A 47 13.09 -10.92 -1.74
C LEU A 47 13.89 -12.22 -1.63
N ASP A 48 15.17 -12.15 -1.95
CA ASP A 48 16.12 -13.24 -1.76
C ASP A 48 16.91 -13.02 -0.46
N GLU A 49 17.70 -14.02 -0.08
CA GLU A 49 18.44 -14.07 1.19
C GLU A 49 19.26 -12.79 1.40
N GLY A 50 19.16 -12.22 2.60
CA GLY A 50 19.88 -10.99 2.97
C GLY A 50 19.37 -9.73 2.27
N GLY A 51 18.24 -9.81 1.56
CA GLY A 51 17.56 -8.66 0.97
C GLY A 51 16.83 -7.82 2.02
N LEU A 52 16.99 -6.50 1.94
CA LEU A 52 16.27 -5.50 2.73
C LEU A 52 15.70 -4.44 1.79
N VAL A 53 14.41 -4.14 1.91
CA VAL A 53 13.77 -3.00 1.24
C VAL A 53 13.22 -2.05 2.30
N ILE A 54 13.59 -0.77 2.21
CA ILE A 54 13.35 0.20 3.28
C ILE A 54 12.89 1.57 2.77
N GLY A 55 11.98 2.17 3.54
CA GLY A 55 11.70 3.60 3.54
C GLY A 55 10.99 4.09 2.29
N GLY A 56 9.74 3.67 2.09
CA GLY A 56 8.86 4.11 1.00
C GLY A 56 7.66 3.17 0.80
N ILE A 57 7.10 3.19 -0.41
CA ILE A 57 6.00 2.32 -0.83
C ILE A 57 6.46 1.46 -2.01
N VAL A 58 6.21 0.15 -1.95
CA VAL A 58 6.30 -0.74 -3.10
C VAL A 58 4.88 -1.02 -3.60
N ALA A 59 4.55 -0.48 -4.77
CA ALA A 59 3.30 -0.76 -5.46
C ALA A 59 3.50 -1.96 -6.41
N THR A 60 2.96 -3.11 -6.04
CA THR A 60 3.17 -4.37 -6.78
C THR A 60 1.98 -5.30 -6.60
N PRO A 61 1.60 -6.08 -7.63
CA PRO A 61 0.58 -7.12 -7.44
C PRO A 61 1.14 -8.37 -6.76
N SER A 62 2.47 -8.49 -6.62
CA SER A 62 3.12 -9.71 -6.15
C SER A 62 4.40 -9.42 -5.37
N ILE A 63 4.48 -10.02 -4.18
CA ILE A 63 5.69 -10.09 -3.33
C ILE A 63 6.01 -11.57 -3.12
N ILE A 64 7.25 -11.98 -3.37
CA ILE A 64 7.67 -13.37 -3.29
C ILE A 64 8.96 -13.47 -2.47
N LYS A 65 8.97 -14.33 -1.46
CA LYS A 65 10.18 -14.76 -0.73
C LYS A 65 10.42 -16.24 -1.02
N ASP A 66 11.40 -16.56 -1.87
CA ASP A 66 11.63 -17.91 -2.42
C ASP A 66 13.07 -18.43 -2.22
N SER A 67 13.81 -17.81 -1.31
CA SER A 67 15.16 -18.23 -0.93
C SER A 67 15.19 -18.84 0.47
N PRO A 68 16.24 -19.60 0.83
CA PRO A 68 16.59 -19.82 2.23
C PRO A 68 16.90 -18.50 2.98
N GLY A 69 17.05 -18.58 4.30
CA GLY A 69 17.46 -17.45 5.14
C GLY A 69 16.38 -16.37 5.34
N VAL A 70 16.81 -15.24 5.90
CA VAL A 70 15.94 -14.12 6.31
C VAL A 70 16.05 -12.96 5.30
N SER A 71 14.91 -12.35 4.99
CA SER A 71 14.83 -11.07 4.28
C SER A 71 13.90 -10.12 5.02
N ASP A 72 14.23 -8.84 4.97
CA ASP A 72 13.57 -7.78 5.74
C ASP A 72 12.75 -6.87 4.84
N LEU A 73 11.55 -6.52 5.31
CA LEU A 73 10.66 -5.60 4.63
C LEU A 73 10.24 -4.48 5.56
N GLU A 74 10.70 -3.25 5.26
CA GLU A 74 10.44 -2.01 6.00
C GLU A 74 9.82 -0.95 5.07
N VAL A 75 8.80 -1.36 4.32
CA VAL A 75 8.06 -0.52 3.36
C VAL A 75 6.58 -0.82 3.44
N LEU A 76 5.74 0.15 3.08
CA LEU A 76 4.34 -0.14 2.80
C LEU A 76 4.24 -0.89 1.48
N CYS A 77 3.38 -1.89 1.47
CA CYS A 77 3.07 -2.64 0.26
C CYS A 77 1.65 -2.30 -0.17
N ALA A 78 1.50 -1.89 -1.42
CA ALA A 78 0.21 -1.50 -1.97
C ALA A 78 -0.02 -2.18 -3.31
N ALA A 79 -1.29 -2.37 -3.67
CA ALA A 79 -1.63 -2.74 -5.03
C ALA A 79 -1.13 -1.66 -6.02
N PRO A 80 -0.78 -2.03 -7.27
CA PRO A 80 -0.53 -1.06 -8.33
C PRO A 80 -1.78 -0.18 -8.50
N SER A 81 -1.57 1.11 -8.78
CA SER A 81 -2.59 2.17 -8.91
C SER A 81 -4.00 1.67 -9.27
N ALA A 82 -5.02 2.09 -8.51
CA ALA A 82 -6.42 1.78 -8.74
C ALA A 82 -6.86 1.98 -10.21
N LEU A 83 -7.91 1.27 -10.61
CA LEU A 83 -8.59 1.53 -11.87
C LEU A 83 -8.99 3.01 -11.92
N THR A 84 -8.58 3.69 -12.98
CA THR A 84 -8.96 5.07 -13.26
C THR A 84 -10.26 5.04 -14.06
N PRO A 85 -11.38 5.51 -13.48
CA PRO A 85 -12.70 5.44 -14.11
C PRO A 85 -12.76 6.25 -15.42
N GLY A 86 -13.49 5.74 -16.40
CA GLY A 86 -13.78 6.42 -17.66
C GLY A 86 -12.98 5.94 -18.88
N LEU A 87 -13.00 6.72 -19.95
CA LEU A 87 -12.30 6.49 -21.21
C LEU A 87 -11.41 7.69 -21.54
N TYR A 88 -10.29 7.45 -22.21
CA TYR A 88 -9.56 8.53 -22.85
C TYR A 88 -10.46 9.15 -23.92
N ALA A 89 -10.54 10.47 -23.95
CA ALA A 89 -11.44 11.21 -24.82
C ALA A 89 -10.69 12.31 -25.57
N ALA A 90 -11.10 12.55 -26.81
CA ALA A 90 -10.74 13.73 -27.58
C ALA A 90 -11.92 14.18 -28.44
N GLN A 91 -12.12 15.49 -28.53
CA GLN A 91 -13.08 16.12 -29.44
C GLN A 91 -12.34 17.00 -30.44
N ILE A 92 -12.70 16.89 -31.72
CA ILE A 92 -12.00 17.55 -32.83
C ILE A 92 -13.03 18.24 -33.70
N VAL A 93 -12.86 19.56 -33.91
CA VAL A 93 -13.66 20.34 -34.87
C VAL A 93 -12.73 20.90 -35.93
N ASP A 94 -12.86 20.41 -37.17
CA ASP A 94 -12.01 20.84 -38.29
C ASP A 94 -12.77 20.76 -39.61
N THR A 95 -12.86 21.86 -40.34
CA THR A 95 -13.55 21.95 -41.64
C THR A 95 -13.03 21.01 -42.73
N GLY A 96 -11.81 20.47 -42.61
CA GLY A 96 -11.25 19.47 -43.51
C GLY A 96 -11.49 18.02 -43.08
N LEU A 97 -12.10 17.81 -41.92
CA LEU A 97 -12.34 16.48 -41.37
C LEU A 97 -13.40 15.74 -42.19
N THR A 98 -13.15 14.48 -42.52
CA THR A 98 -14.09 13.58 -43.20
C THR A 98 -14.27 12.31 -42.38
N TRP A 99 -15.39 11.59 -42.59
CA TRP A 99 -15.61 10.33 -41.88
C TRP A 99 -14.47 9.31 -42.08
N ALA A 100 -13.96 9.18 -43.31
CA ALA A 100 -12.83 8.32 -43.62
C ALA A 100 -11.55 8.71 -42.85
N ALA A 101 -11.31 10.01 -42.65
CA ALA A 101 -10.21 10.48 -41.82
C ALA A 101 -10.45 10.16 -40.34
N VAL A 102 -11.67 10.39 -39.83
CA VAL A 102 -12.04 10.10 -38.44
C VAL A 102 -11.81 8.64 -38.10
N GLN A 103 -12.12 7.69 -39.00
CA GLN A 103 -11.89 6.27 -38.78
C GLN A 103 -10.41 5.92 -38.55
N GLN A 104 -9.49 6.72 -39.09
CA GLN A 104 -8.04 6.47 -39.07
C GLN A 104 -7.27 7.32 -38.07
N LEU A 105 -7.91 8.31 -37.43
CA LEU A 105 -7.26 9.17 -36.45
C LEU A 105 -6.66 8.35 -35.27
N PRO A 106 -5.52 8.76 -34.71
CA PRO A 106 -4.99 8.15 -33.50
C PRO A 106 -5.99 8.24 -32.34
N LEU A 107 -6.07 7.18 -31.53
CA LEU A 107 -6.90 7.19 -30.34
C LEU A 107 -6.26 8.05 -29.24
N PRO A 108 -7.07 8.75 -28.41
CA PRO A 108 -6.55 9.56 -27.32
C PRO A 108 -5.93 8.71 -26.21
N HIS A 109 -4.99 9.29 -25.44
CA HIS A 109 -4.28 8.60 -24.36
C HIS A 109 -3.91 9.52 -23.17
N ALA A 110 -4.56 10.68 -23.03
CA ALA A 110 -4.17 11.70 -22.05
C ALA A 110 -5.33 12.23 -21.18
N ALA A 111 -6.39 12.75 -21.79
CA ALA A 111 -7.55 13.26 -21.06
C ALA A 111 -8.58 12.15 -20.89
N ALA A 112 -9.04 11.90 -19.66
CA ALA A 112 -10.07 10.90 -19.36
C ALA A 112 -11.41 11.59 -19.04
N GLU A 113 -12.49 11.03 -19.55
CA GLU A 113 -13.87 11.41 -19.26
C GLU A 113 -14.64 10.17 -18.80
N LEU A 114 -15.69 10.32 -17.98
CA LEU A 114 -16.43 9.17 -17.45
C LEU A 114 -17.14 8.33 -18.53
N GLY A 115 -17.22 8.77 -19.78
CA GLY A 115 -17.83 8.01 -20.86
C GLY A 115 -17.74 8.70 -22.21
N ALA A 116 -18.61 8.30 -23.13
CA ALA A 116 -18.67 8.88 -24.47
C ALA A 116 -19.39 10.24 -24.50
N THR A 117 -18.77 11.29 -23.96
CA THR A 117 -19.42 12.58 -23.66
C THR A 117 -20.19 13.18 -24.83
N LEU A 118 -19.56 13.36 -25.99
CA LEU A 118 -20.20 13.93 -27.18
C LEU A 118 -21.42 13.08 -27.63
N ALA A 119 -21.27 11.75 -27.66
CA ALA A 119 -22.35 10.82 -27.99
C ALA A 119 -23.51 10.84 -26.97
N ASN A 120 -23.21 11.25 -25.74
CA ASN A 120 -24.16 11.36 -24.63
C ASN A 120 -24.65 12.80 -24.39
N THR A 121 -24.49 13.68 -25.38
CA THR A 121 -25.01 15.06 -25.32
C THR A 121 -25.97 15.36 -26.47
N PRO A 122 -26.95 16.26 -26.27
CA PRO A 122 -27.91 16.62 -27.32
C PRO A 122 -27.25 17.24 -28.55
N ALA A 123 -27.95 17.15 -29.70
CA ALA A 123 -27.52 17.71 -30.99
C ALA A 123 -27.08 19.20 -30.94
N SER A 124 -27.61 19.98 -29.99
CA SER A 124 -27.20 21.39 -29.78
C SER A 124 -25.72 21.58 -29.38
N ARG A 125 -25.04 20.50 -28.97
CA ARG A 125 -23.61 20.48 -28.63
C ARG A 125 -22.71 20.07 -29.80
N TRP A 126 -23.28 19.73 -30.95
CA TRP A 126 -22.53 19.28 -32.11
C TRP A 126 -22.33 20.42 -33.10
N ALA A 127 -21.06 20.70 -33.44
CA ALA A 127 -20.71 21.58 -34.53
C ALA A 127 -20.59 20.77 -35.84
N SER A 128 -20.62 21.45 -36.99
CA SER A 128 -20.26 20.82 -38.26
C SER A 128 -18.79 20.40 -38.25
N ASN A 129 -18.49 19.25 -38.87
CA ASN A 129 -17.17 18.62 -38.85
C ASN A 129 -16.62 18.35 -37.44
N HIS A 130 -17.48 17.88 -36.54
CA HIS A 130 -17.15 17.59 -35.14
C HIS A 130 -17.05 16.08 -34.93
N ALA A 131 -15.89 15.60 -34.47
CA ALA A 131 -15.69 14.21 -34.09
C ALA A 131 -15.42 14.06 -32.58
N GLY A 132 -15.92 12.97 -32.00
CA GLY A 132 -15.55 12.48 -30.68
C GLY A 132 -14.85 11.13 -30.79
N LEU A 133 -13.70 10.98 -30.13
CA LEU A 133 -12.92 9.74 -30.08
C LEU A 133 -12.79 9.30 -28.63
N TYR A 134 -13.07 8.03 -28.38
CA TYR A 134 -12.99 7.43 -27.05
C TYR A 134 -12.20 6.12 -27.10
N ALA A 135 -11.34 5.90 -26.12
CA ALA A 135 -10.53 4.69 -26.02
C ALA A 135 -10.29 4.28 -24.56
N GLY A 136 -10.28 2.98 -24.30
CA GLY A 136 -10.02 2.44 -22.98
C GLY A 136 -10.51 1.01 -22.88
N PHE A 137 -11.07 0.66 -21.72
CA PHE A 137 -11.57 -0.67 -21.43
C PHE A 137 -13.01 -0.61 -20.93
N ILE A 138 -13.85 -1.54 -21.39
CA ILE A 138 -15.17 -1.83 -20.83
C ILE A 138 -15.13 -3.17 -20.09
N TRP A 139 -15.80 -3.27 -18.95
CA TRP A 139 -15.67 -4.41 -18.05
C TRP A 139 -16.91 -5.27 -17.94
N ASN A 140 -16.79 -6.54 -18.31
CA ASN A 140 -17.72 -7.55 -17.82
C ASN A 140 -17.26 -7.99 -16.42
N ARG A 141 -18.02 -7.59 -15.40
CA ARG A 141 -17.76 -7.89 -13.99
C ARG A 141 -18.36 -9.21 -13.52
N SER A 142 -19.12 -9.90 -14.37
CA SER A 142 -19.61 -11.25 -14.10
C SER A 142 -18.46 -12.26 -14.11
N SER A 143 -18.64 -13.37 -13.40
CA SER A 143 -17.76 -14.53 -13.46
C SER A 143 -17.99 -15.39 -14.71
N THR A 144 -18.96 -15.04 -15.56
CA THR A 144 -19.33 -15.78 -16.76
C THR A 144 -19.36 -14.91 -18.01
N ASN A 145 -19.32 -15.55 -19.18
CA ASN A 145 -19.55 -14.86 -20.46
C ASN A 145 -20.96 -14.29 -20.49
N GLU A 146 -21.09 -13.01 -20.82
CA GLU A 146 -22.37 -12.34 -21.02
C GLU A 146 -22.57 -12.03 -22.50
N THR A 147 -23.83 -11.90 -22.94
CA THR A 147 -24.14 -11.37 -24.27
C THR A 147 -24.62 -9.95 -24.11
N TRP A 148 -23.94 -9.00 -24.73
CA TRP A 148 -24.29 -7.58 -24.68
C TRP A 148 -24.73 -7.10 -26.05
N SER A 149 -25.61 -6.10 -26.09
CA SER A 149 -25.94 -5.35 -27.31
C SER A 149 -25.39 -3.94 -27.19
N PHE A 150 -24.83 -3.43 -28.28
CA PHE A 150 -24.45 -2.04 -28.43
C PHE A 150 -25.35 -1.43 -29.50
N ALA A 151 -25.82 -0.22 -29.27
CA ALA A 151 -26.67 0.47 -30.22
C ALA A 151 -26.32 1.93 -30.34
N GLU A 152 -26.59 2.46 -31.52
CA GLU A 152 -26.44 3.87 -31.80
C GLU A 152 -27.63 4.41 -32.59
N SER A 153 -27.93 5.69 -32.36
CA SER A 153 -28.87 6.50 -33.13
C SER A 153 -28.30 7.92 -33.20
N ILE A 154 -27.26 8.10 -34.01
CA ILE A 154 -26.51 9.34 -34.17
C ILE A 154 -26.47 9.76 -35.64
N ASP A 155 -26.79 11.03 -35.87
CA ASP A 155 -26.54 11.74 -37.12
C ASP A 155 -25.15 12.42 -37.02
N ASP A 156 -24.12 12.09 -37.81
CA ASP A 156 -24.13 11.32 -39.04
C ASP A 156 -23.50 9.92 -38.92
N ASN A 157 -22.41 9.78 -38.15
CA ASN A 157 -21.52 8.62 -38.27
C ASN A 157 -21.07 8.05 -36.92
N VAL A 158 -20.99 6.72 -36.84
CA VAL A 158 -20.52 5.99 -35.65
C VAL A 158 -19.65 4.79 -36.04
N MET A 159 -18.57 4.59 -35.31
CA MET A 159 -17.75 3.38 -35.38
C MET A 159 -17.48 2.85 -33.97
N LEU A 160 -17.83 1.60 -33.72
CA LEU A 160 -17.51 0.86 -32.50
C LEU A 160 -16.55 -0.28 -32.83
N VAL A 161 -15.43 -0.31 -32.12
CA VAL A 161 -14.49 -1.43 -32.12
C VAL A 161 -14.41 -2.00 -30.72
N LEU A 162 -14.54 -3.33 -30.61
CA LEU A 162 -14.35 -4.06 -29.37
C LEU A 162 -13.30 -5.16 -29.60
N ASP A 163 -12.25 -5.18 -28.79
CA ASP A 163 -11.11 -6.11 -28.90
C ASP A 163 -10.46 -6.16 -30.29
N GLY A 164 -10.43 -5.01 -30.97
CA GLY A 164 -9.91 -4.88 -32.33
C GLY A 164 -10.89 -5.32 -33.43
N GLU A 165 -12.07 -5.84 -33.08
CA GLU A 165 -13.12 -6.20 -34.03
C GLU A 165 -14.11 -5.03 -34.20
N THR A 166 -14.39 -4.64 -35.45
CA THR A 166 -15.40 -3.60 -35.74
C THR A 166 -16.80 -4.19 -35.61
N LEU A 167 -17.57 -3.72 -34.62
CA LEU A 167 -18.94 -4.15 -34.36
C LEU A 167 -19.97 -3.26 -35.05
N ILE A 168 -19.74 -1.95 -35.06
CA ILE A 168 -20.58 -0.97 -35.76
C ILE A 168 -19.66 -0.11 -36.61
N ASN A 169 -20.06 0.12 -37.86
CA ASN A 169 -19.48 1.12 -38.74
C ASN A 169 -20.61 1.69 -39.59
N ASP A 170 -21.35 2.61 -38.98
CA ASP A 170 -22.50 3.23 -39.61
C ASP A 170 -22.13 4.63 -40.11
N GLY A 171 -22.60 4.93 -41.32
CA GLY A 171 -22.55 6.28 -41.86
C GLY A 171 -23.84 6.76 -42.47
N ARG A 172 -24.95 6.19 -42.01
CA ARG A 172 -26.30 6.64 -42.32
C ARG A 172 -26.74 7.58 -41.21
N TRP A 173 -27.23 8.74 -41.59
CA TRP A 173 -27.86 9.70 -40.68
C TRP A 173 -29.27 9.27 -40.21
N ASP A 174 -29.77 8.13 -40.69
CA ASP A 174 -31.21 7.92 -40.83
C ASP A 174 -31.75 6.59 -40.26
N GLY A 175 -31.05 5.97 -39.30
CA GLY A 175 -31.56 4.80 -38.59
C GLY A 175 -30.81 4.47 -37.30
N THR A 176 -31.32 3.47 -36.57
CA THR A 176 -30.65 2.93 -35.38
C THR A 176 -29.95 1.63 -35.77
N THR A 177 -28.65 1.56 -35.51
CA THR A 177 -27.83 0.36 -35.72
C THR A 177 -27.56 -0.35 -34.41
N VAL A 178 -27.66 -1.69 -34.41
CA VAL A 178 -27.48 -2.55 -33.24
C VAL A 178 -26.49 -3.67 -33.59
N ALA A 179 -25.56 -3.94 -32.68
CA ALA A 179 -24.64 -5.07 -32.76
C ALA A 179 -24.64 -5.86 -31.44
N THR A 180 -24.63 -7.18 -31.52
CA THR A 180 -24.57 -8.07 -30.34
C THR A 180 -23.21 -8.77 -30.26
N ARG A 181 -22.65 -8.90 -29.07
CA ARG A 181 -21.36 -9.57 -28.84
C ARG A 181 -21.37 -10.36 -27.54
N THR A 182 -20.74 -11.54 -27.56
CA THR A 182 -20.38 -12.24 -26.33
C THR A 182 -19.12 -11.60 -25.73
N VAL A 183 -19.22 -11.17 -24.48
CA VAL A 183 -18.18 -10.47 -23.71
C VAL A 183 -17.74 -11.40 -22.58
N ALA A 184 -16.46 -11.78 -22.57
CA ALA A 184 -15.91 -12.68 -21.54
C ALA A 184 -15.70 -11.94 -20.21
N PRO A 185 -15.52 -12.63 -19.06
CA PRO A 185 -15.14 -11.97 -17.81
C PRO A 185 -13.86 -11.14 -17.94
N GLY A 186 -13.87 -9.91 -17.42
CA GLY A 186 -12.70 -9.03 -17.39
C GLY A 186 -12.80 -7.81 -18.31
N PRO A 187 -11.65 -7.13 -18.55
CA PRO A 187 -11.59 -5.93 -19.37
C PRO A 187 -11.54 -6.26 -20.86
N HIS A 188 -12.27 -5.49 -21.65
CA HIS A 188 -12.31 -5.56 -23.11
C HIS A 188 -11.92 -4.22 -23.70
N ALA A 189 -11.01 -4.21 -24.66
CA ALA A 189 -10.55 -2.97 -25.28
C ALA A 189 -11.69 -2.37 -26.10
N ILE A 190 -12.08 -1.14 -25.81
CA ILE A 190 -13.16 -0.44 -26.52
C ILE A 190 -12.61 0.81 -27.20
N ALA A 191 -13.00 1.02 -28.45
CA ALA A 191 -12.84 2.29 -29.14
C ALA A 191 -14.17 2.70 -29.77
N LEU A 192 -14.59 3.93 -29.50
CA LEU A 192 -15.79 4.53 -30.06
C LEU A 192 -15.40 5.82 -30.79
N ARG A 193 -15.89 5.97 -32.02
CA ARG A 193 -15.74 7.19 -32.81
C ARG A 193 -17.12 7.64 -33.24
N VAL A 194 -17.40 8.92 -33.09
CA VAL A 194 -18.64 9.55 -33.55
C VAL A 194 -18.30 10.82 -34.33
N TYR A 195 -19.08 11.16 -35.36
CA TYR A 195 -18.78 12.32 -36.20
C TYR A 195 -20.03 12.94 -36.83
N ASN A 196 -20.02 14.27 -36.93
CA ASN A 196 -20.98 15.08 -37.69
C ASN A 196 -20.25 15.76 -38.85
N HIS A 197 -20.73 15.55 -40.08
CA HIS A 197 -20.22 16.21 -41.28
C HIS A 197 -20.76 17.64 -41.42
N GLY A 198 -22.07 17.83 -41.23
CA GLY A 198 -22.71 19.13 -41.40
C GLY A 198 -24.18 19.13 -41.00
N GLY A 199 -24.80 20.32 -40.92
CA GLY A 199 -26.19 20.42 -40.46
C GLY A 199 -26.34 20.11 -38.96
N THR A 200 -27.51 19.59 -38.57
CA THR A 200 -27.84 19.27 -37.17
C THR A 200 -27.41 17.85 -36.85
N GLY A 201 -26.13 17.63 -36.55
CA GLY A 201 -25.63 16.35 -36.09
C GLY A 201 -25.88 16.10 -34.60
N GLY A 202 -25.76 14.84 -34.19
CA GLY A 202 -25.88 14.34 -32.84
C GLY A 202 -26.98 13.29 -32.70
N PRO A 203 -27.39 12.98 -31.45
CA PRO A 203 -28.43 11.98 -31.20
C PRO A 203 -29.76 12.31 -31.86
N VAL A 204 -30.39 11.29 -32.45
CA VAL A 204 -31.69 11.43 -33.13
C VAL A 204 -32.71 10.41 -32.61
N ALA A 205 -33.93 10.87 -32.34
CA ALA A 205 -35.05 10.01 -31.95
C ALA A 205 -35.67 9.39 -33.22
N LYS A 206 -35.17 8.23 -33.63
CA LYS A 206 -35.60 7.51 -34.84
C LYS A 206 -35.53 6.01 -34.62
N ASP A 207 -36.36 5.25 -35.36
CA ASP A 207 -36.20 3.80 -35.52
C ASP A 207 -36.12 2.98 -34.21
N GLY A 208 -36.99 3.30 -33.25
CA GLY A 208 -37.00 2.68 -31.91
C GLY A 208 -36.19 3.46 -30.88
N TRP A 209 -35.32 4.37 -31.33
CA TRP A 209 -34.69 5.34 -30.45
C TRP A 209 -35.65 6.48 -30.11
N THR A 210 -35.93 6.72 -28.83
CA THR A 210 -37.03 7.61 -28.40
C THR A 210 -36.59 8.94 -27.80
N THR A 211 -35.29 9.23 -27.76
CA THR A 211 -34.72 10.47 -27.20
C THR A 211 -33.67 11.08 -28.14
N ALA A 212 -33.50 12.40 -28.06
CA ALA A 212 -32.44 13.14 -28.74
C ALA A 212 -31.38 13.69 -27.75
N ASP A 213 -31.39 13.21 -26.51
CA ASP A 213 -30.45 13.67 -25.47
C ASP A 213 -29.11 12.91 -25.49
N TRP A 214 -29.11 11.69 -26.05
CA TRP A 214 -27.96 10.80 -26.13
C TRP A 214 -28.21 9.74 -27.20
N GLY A 215 -27.13 9.28 -27.85
CA GLY A 215 -27.24 8.52 -29.09
C GLY A 215 -26.42 7.23 -29.12
N PHE A 216 -25.71 6.85 -28.05
CA PHE A 216 -24.98 5.59 -28.01
C PHE A 216 -25.16 4.88 -26.67
N GLY A 217 -25.45 3.58 -26.70
CA GLY A 217 -25.72 2.80 -25.50
C GLY A 217 -25.27 1.35 -25.52
N VAL A 218 -25.29 0.76 -24.34
CA VAL A 218 -25.03 -0.66 -24.09
C VAL A 218 -26.23 -1.29 -23.37
N ASP A 219 -26.59 -2.50 -23.76
CA ASP A 219 -27.56 -3.36 -23.10
C ASP A 219 -26.85 -4.63 -22.64
N ARG A 220 -26.55 -4.71 -21.34
CA ARG A 220 -25.87 -5.86 -20.74
C ARG A 220 -26.72 -7.14 -20.70
N LEU A 221 -28.01 -7.05 -21.02
CA LEU A 221 -28.88 -8.22 -21.17
C LEU A 221 -28.87 -8.79 -22.60
N GLY A 222 -28.25 -8.10 -23.56
CA GLY A 222 -28.01 -8.65 -24.89
C GLY A 222 -29.26 -8.83 -25.75
N ARG A 223 -30.31 -8.02 -25.55
CA ARG A 223 -31.60 -8.25 -26.21
C ARG A 223 -31.59 -7.98 -27.72
N GLY A 224 -30.64 -7.19 -28.23
CA GLY A 224 -30.49 -6.90 -29.66
C GLY A 224 -31.64 -6.10 -30.28
N LEU A 225 -32.42 -5.39 -29.46
CA LEU A 225 -33.58 -4.61 -29.90
C LEU A 225 -33.17 -3.16 -30.20
N LYS A 226 -33.95 -2.43 -31.01
CA LYS A 226 -33.70 -1.00 -31.28
C LYS A 226 -34.34 -0.05 -30.26
N ASP A 227 -35.10 -0.58 -29.30
CA ASP A 227 -35.80 0.21 -28.27
C ASP A 227 -34.80 0.85 -27.29
N THR A 228 -34.73 2.19 -27.23
CA THR A 228 -33.84 2.91 -26.29
C THR A 228 -34.02 2.47 -24.85
N ALA A 229 -35.23 2.07 -24.43
CA ALA A 229 -35.47 1.63 -23.05
C ALA A 229 -34.65 0.38 -22.67
N CYS A 230 -34.07 -0.30 -23.65
CA CYS A 230 -33.16 -1.42 -23.43
C CYS A 230 -31.74 -0.99 -23.06
N TYR A 231 -31.33 0.24 -23.34
CA TYR A 231 -29.93 0.65 -23.28
C TYR A 231 -29.66 1.62 -22.14
N GLU A 232 -28.48 1.48 -21.53
CA GLU A 232 -27.89 2.51 -20.69
C GLU A 232 -26.85 3.31 -21.49
N ARG A 233 -26.65 4.58 -21.11
CA ARG A 233 -25.59 5.41 -21.69
C ARG A 233 -24.24 4.74 -21.46
N LEU A 234 -23.34 4.82 -22.43
CA LEU A 234 -21.95 4.40 -22.22
C LEU A 234 -21.24 5.41 -21.30
N LEU A 235 -21.42 5.24 -20.00
CA LEU A 235 -21.00 6.13 -18.93
C LEU A 235 -20.69 5.31 -17.67
N ASP A 236 -19.49 5.48 -17.14
CA ASP A 236 -19.09 4.93 -15.85
C ASP A 236 -19.62 5.80 -14.71
N PRO A 237 -20.06 5.20 -13.58
CA PRO A 237 -20.57 5.96 -12.44
C PRO A 237 -19.46 6.69 -11.64
N GLY A 238 -18.20 6.59 -12.04
CA GLY A 238 -17.05 7.22 -11.40
C GLY A 238 -16.26 6.30 -10.47
N ASP A 239 -16.56 4.99 -10.49
CA ASP A 239 -15.90 3.96 -9.67
C ASP A 239 -15.10 2.95 -10.51
N GLY A 240 -15.14 3.07 -11.84
CA GLY A 240 -14.45 2.19 -12.76
C GLY A 240 -15.13 0.83 -12.91
N SER A 241 -16.36 0.67 -12.43
CA SER A 241 -17.12 -0.58 -12.50
C SER A 241 -17.45 -0.97 -13.95
N LEU A 242 -17.64 0.00 -14.84
CA LEU A 242 -17.98 -0.22 -16.25
C LEU A 242 -16.83 0.16 -17.20
N LEU A 243 -16.22 1.34 -17.05
CA LEU A 243 -15.20 1.87 -17.96
C LEU A 243 -13.93 2.28 -17.22
N THR A 244 -12.77 1.95 -17.78
CA THR A 244 -11.47 2.39 -17.24
C THR A 244 -10.47 2.73 -18.34
N VAL A 245 -9.49 3.58 -18.03
CA VAL A 245 -8.37 3.87 -18.94
C VAL A 245 -7.18 2.91 -18.76
N ASN A 246 -7.19 2.12 -17.70
CA ASN A 246 -6.18 1.11 -17.36
C ASN A 246 -6.84 -0.22 -16.94
N THR A 247 -6.15 -1.34 -17.14
CA THR A 247 -6.63 -2.68 -16.74
C THR A 247 -6.08 -3.15 -15.39
N ASN A 248 -5.14 -2.41 -14.82
CA ASN A 248 -4.38 -2.87 -13.67
C ASN A 248 -5.05 -2.40 -12.38
N ALA A 249 -5.85 -3.29 -11.78
CA ALA A 249 -6.03 -3.37 -10.33
C ALA A 249 -5.82 -4.82 -9.93
N ALA A 250 -4.60 -5.32 -10.13
CA ALA A 250 -4.26 -6.63 -9.59
C ALA A 250 -4.13 -6.47 -8.08
N ALA A 251 -4.98 -7.20 -7.34
CA ALA A 251 -4.88 -7.27 -5.90
C ALA A 251 -3.45 -7.69 -5.52
N ILE A 252 -2.86 -6.97 -4.57
CA ILE A 252 -1.56 -7.35 -4.03
C ILE A 252 -1.68 -8.70 -3.31
N ARG A 253 -0.64 -9.52 -3.43
CA ARG A 253 -0.48 -10.75 -2.64
C ARG A 253 0.99 -10.98 -2.30
N ALA A 254 1.25 -11.57 -1.13
CA ALA A 254 2.56 -12.02 -0.71
C ALA A 254 2.61 -13.54 -0.62
N GLU A 255 3.73 -14.13 -1.06
CA GLU A 255 4.01 -15.56 -0.92
C GLU A 255 5.36 -15.75 -0.24
N VAL A 256 5.37 -16.44 0.90
CA VAL A 256 6.57 -16.86 1.60
C VAL A 256 6.76 -18.36 1.35
N ARG A 257 7.51 -18.67 0.30
CA ARG A 257 7.71 -20.04 -0.18
C ARG A 257 8.84 -20.76 0.57
N GLN A 258 9.87 -20.01 0.97
CA GLN A 258 11.05 -20.54 1.68
C GLN A 258 11.65 -19.51 2.65
N GLY A 259 12.30 -20.00 3.71
CA GLY A 259 12.98 -19.15 4.69
C GLY A 259 12.03 -18.26 5.48
N THR A 260 12.52 -17.10 5.92
CA THR A 260 11.74 -16.16 6.74
C THR A 260 11.61 -14.82 6.04
N LEU A 261 10.37 -14.35 5.84
CA LEU A 261 10.10 -12.94 5.58
C LEU A 261 9.85 -12.26 6.91
N ARG A 262 10.68 -11.28 7.27
CA ARG A 262 10.51 -10.50 8.49
C ARG A 262 9.90 -9.15 8.16
N LEU A 263 8.70 -8.93 8.69
CA LEU A 263 8.04 -7.63 8.66
C LEU A 263 8.64 -6.80 9.77
N THR A 264 9.34 -5.75 9.36
CA THR A 264 9.80 -4.72 10.26
C THR A 264 8.83 -3.55 10.14
N THR A 265 8.36 -3.01 11.26
CA THR A 265 7.50 -1.83 11.25
C THR A 265 8.10 -0.72 10.40
N GLY A 266 7.25 -0.11 9.56
CA GLY A 266 7.55 1.21 9.02
C GLY A 266 7.60 2.21 10.19
N ALA A 267 8.53 3.17 10.10
CA ALA A 267 8.71 4.27 11.06
C ALA A 267 8.78 3.81 12.54
N ARG A 268 9.97 3.45 13.04
CA ARG A 268 10.17 3.22 14.48
C ARG A 268 10.35 4.55 15.21
N PRO A 269 9.81 4.72 16.43
CA PRO A 269 10.11 5.88 17.28
C PRO A 269 11.62 6.08 17.44
N GLY A 270 12.10 7.31 17.24
CA GLY A 270 13.51 7.70 17.33
C GLY A 270 14.22 7.87 15.98
N LEU A 271 15.55 7.91 16.01
CA LEU A 271 16.42 8.10 14.85
C LEU A 271 17.40 6.93 14.75
N TYR A 272 17.83 6.61 13.52
CA TYR A 272 19.01 5.75 13.37
C TYR A 272 20.22 6.46 13.94
N ALA A 273 20.96 5.79 14.82
CA ALA A 273 22.09 6.35 15.52
C ALA A 273 23.37 5.56 15.22
N ALA A 274 24.48 6.27 15.04
CA ALA A 274 25.80 5.66 14.97
C ALA A 274 26.83 6.58 15.61
N GLN A 275 27.77 5.97 16.31
CA GLN A 275 28.88 6.65 16.95
C GLN A 275 30.21 6.03 16.48
N PHE A 276 31.17 6.89 16.14
CA PHE A 276 32.49 6.49 15.67
C PHE A 276 33.57 7.20 16.47
N THR A 277 34.55 6.46 16.96
CA THR A 277 35.75 7.02 17.60
C THR A 277 36.95 6.91 16.68
N ASN A 278 37.96 7.76 16.88
CA ASN A 278 39.16 7.84 16.04
C ASN A 278 38.88 8.20 14.58
N VAL A 279 37.87 9.04 14.32
CA VAL A 279 37.53 9.55 12.98
C VAL A 279 37.73 11.06 12.88
N GLU A 280 37.98 11.56 11.66
CA GLU A 280 38.02 13.00 11.39
C GLU A 280 36.61 13.55 11.18
N TRP A 281 36.42 14.85 11.47
CA TRP A 281 35.16 15.53 11.17
C TRP A 281 34.84 15.46 9.68
N SER A 282 33.60 15.10 9.36
CA SER A 282 33.06 15.20 8.02
C SER A 282 31.53 15.18 8.03
N THR A 283 30.95 15.96 7.12
CA THR A 283 29.51 16.07 6.89
C THR A 283 28.96 14.98 5.98
N THR A 284 29.81 14.14 5.40
CA THR A 284 29.41 13.13 4.40
C THR A 284 29.94 11.73 4.68
N SER A 285 31.00 11.58 5.49
CA SER A 285 31.64 10.30 5.77
C SER A 285 32.11 10.22 7.23
N PRO A 286 31.97 9.08 7.93
CA PRO A 286 31.22 7.90 7.53
C PRO A 286 29.73 8.20 7.33
N VAL A 287 29.05 7.33 6.60
CA VAL A 287 27.58 7.34 6.49
C VAL A 287 26.98 6.62 7.70
N ASN A 288 25.76 6.98 8.10
CA ASN A 288 25.05 6.24 9.12
C ASN A 288 24.73 4.82 8.60
N PRO A 289 25.19 3.74 9.25
CA PRO A 289 24.90 2.37 8.85
C PRO A 289 23.44 1.95 9.09
N ARG A 290 22.65 2.73 9.84
CA ARG A 290 21.22 2.48 10.13
C ARG A 290 20.92 1.13 10.77
N ASN A 291 21.82 0.68 11.65
CA ASN A 291 21.72 -0.61 12.32
C ASN A 291 21.34 -0.51 13.82
N ALA A 292 21.25 0.70 14.37
CA ALA A 292 20.79 0.97 15.73
C ALA A 292 19.81 2.15 15.72
N VAL A 293 18.83 2.12 16.64
CA VAL A 293 17.81 3.15 16.80
C VAL A 293 17.86 3.68 18.23
N GLU A 294 17.84 4.99 18.38
CA GLU A 294 17.78 5.68 19.66
C GLU A 294 16.69 6.72 19.62
N LEU A 295 16.02 6.98 20.76
CA LEU A 295 14.92 7.94 20.82
C LEU A 295 15.33 9.38 20.48
N GLY A 296 16.62 9.70 20.43
CA GLY A 296 17.09 11.04 20.11
C GLY A 296 18.59 11.11 19.88
N ALA A 297 19.12 12.33 19.89
CA ALA A 297 20.54 12.60 19.68
C ALA A 297 21.39 12.28 20.94
N THR A 298 21.54 11.01 21.31
CA THR A 298 22.08 10.59 22.61
C THR A 298 23.43 11.19 22.99
N LEU A 299 24.40 11.26 22.07
CA LEU A 299 25.72 11.84 22.30
C LEU A 299 25.60 13.35 22.52
N ALA A 300 24.80 14.04 21.69
CA ALA A 300 24.50 15.46 21.87
C ALA A 300 23.78 15.77 23.19
N ASN A 301 23.00 14.80 23.68
CA ASN A 301 22.26 14.84 24.93
C ASN A 301 22.97 14.07 26.06
N SER A 302 24.30 14.05 26.03
CA SER A 302 25.12 13.39 27.05
C SER A 302 26.12 14.37 27.67
N PRO A 303 26.47 14.17 28.96
CA PRO A 303 27.50 14.98 29.60
C PRO A 303 28.86 14.73 28.97
N LYS A 304 29.77 15.71 29.13
CA LYS A 304 31.18 15.65 28.67
C LYS A 304 31.90 14.33 28.95
N SER A 305 31.56 13.61 30.03
CA SER A 305 32.19 12.33 30.39
C SER A 305 31.94 11.20 29.38
N GLN A 306 30.93 11.30 28.52
CA GLN A 306 30.65 10.31 27.47
C GLN A 306 31.37 10.64 26.14
N TRP A 307 32.01 11.80 26.06
CA TRP A 307 32.74 12.21 24.87
C TRP A 307 34.20 11.79 24.96
N THR A 308 34.74 11.32 23.83
CA THR A 308 36.15 10.95 23.69
C THR A 308 36.77 11.73 22.53
N ALA A 309 38.09 11.74 22.43
CA ALA A 309 38.75 12.42 21.30
C ALA A 309 38.36 11.75 19.97
N LYS A 310 38.18 12.55 18.93
CA LYS A 310 37.81 12.11 17.58
C LYS A 310 36.51 11.29 17.58
N HIS A 311 35.50 11.78 18.30
CA HIS A 311 34.22 11.10 18.51
C HIS A 311 33.12 11.78 17.68
N LEU A 312 32.55 11.06 16.72
CA LEU A 312 31.47 11.51 15.84
C LEU A 312 30.18 10.76 16.19
N GLY A 313 29.11 11.50 16.47
CA GLY A 313 27.74 10.99 16.50
C GLY A 313 26.99 11.37 15.22
N ILE A 314 26.23 10.43 14.65
CA ILE A 314 25.40 10.63 13.45
C ILE A 314 23.99 10.12 13.74
N TYR A 315 23.00 10.97 13.49
CA TYR A 315 21.58 10.67 13.67
C TYR A 315 20.83 10.94 12.38
N THR A 316 20.17 9.94 11.81
CA THR A 316 19.40 10.07 10.56
C THR A 316 17.99 9.50 10.72
N GLY A 317 16.99 10.16 10.14
CA GLY A 317 15.62 9.66 10.14
C GLY A 317 14.65 10.72 9.64
N VAL A 318 13.50 10.81 10.30
CA VAL A 318 12.41 11.74 10.00
C VAL A 318 11.99 12.48 11.27
N ILE A 319 11.77 13.78 11.12
CA ILE A 319 11.17 14.65 12.12
C ILE A 319 9.78 15.08 11.64
N TRP A 320 8.79 15.07 12.54
CA TRP A 320 7.39 15.26 12.19
C TRP A 320 6.82 16.58 12.67
N ASN A 321 6.34 17.41 11.74
CA ASN A 321 5.35 18.42 12.07
C ASN A 321 3.95 17.79 11.98
N ARG A 322 3.38 17.45 13.13
CA ARG A 322 2.03 16.88 13.25
C ARG A 322 0.91 17.92 13.14
N SER A 323 1.26 19.20 13.09
CA SER A 323 0.31 20.28 12.89
C SER A 323 -0.23 20.24 11.46
N PRO A 324 -1.53 20.55 11.24
CA PRO A 324 -2.07 20.69 9.89
C PRO A 324 -1.58 21.96 9.17
N THR A 325 -0.77 22.79 9.84
CA THR A 325 -0.22 24.04 9.30
C THR A 325 1.30 24.09 9.40
N ASN A 326 1.92 24.95 8.59
CA ASN A 326 3.34 25.23 8.72
C ASN A 326 3.65 25.78 10.11
N GLU A 327 4.69 25.25 10.76
CA GLU A 327 5.20 25.75 12.02
C GLU A 327 6.57 26.40 11.83
N THR A 328 6.94 27.31 12.74
CA THR A 328 8.29 27.88 12.78
C THR A 328 9.02 27.28 13.96
N TRP A 329 10.08 26.52 13.69
CA TRP A 329 10.90 25.89 14.72
C TRP A 329 12.31 26.45 14.70
N ASN A 330 12.94 26.53 15.87
CA ASN A 330 14.37 26.76 15.95
C ASN A 330 15.12 25.51 16.33
N PHE A 331 16.27 25.29 15.71
CA PHE A 331 17.26 24.33 16.19
C PHE A 331 18.45 25.11 16.71
N ALA A 332 18.97 24.69 17.86
CA ALA A 332 20.13 25.30 18.46
C ALA A 332 21.13 24.26 18.93
N GLU A 333 22.38 24.65 18.93
CA GLU A 333 23.46 23.85 19.49
C GLU A 333 24.45 24.72 20.25
N SER A 334 25.06 24.11 21.27
CA SER A 334 26.20 24.63 22.01
C SER A 334 27.13 23.45 22.33
N ILE A 335 27.86 22.99 21.30
CA ILE A 335 28.69 21.78 21.33
C ILE A 335 30.16 22.11 21.05
N ASP A 336 31.03 21.55 21.88
CA ASP A 336 32.48 21.46 21.66
C ASP A 336 32.81 20.09 21.05
N ASP A 337 33.23 19.99 19.78
CA ASP A 337 33.71 21.06 18.88
C ASP A 337 32.71 21.46 17.78
N ASN A 338 32.09 20.49 17.11
CA ASN A 338 31.36 20.73 15.86
C ASN A 338 29.94 20.17 15.91
N ALA A 339 29.03 20.88 15.23
CA ALA A 339 27.66 20.46 15.01
C ALA A 339 27.20 20.80 13.58
N TRP A 340 26.47 19.88 12.97
CA TRP A 340 25.92 20.04 11.63
C TRP A 340 24.52 19.44 11.58
N LEU A 341 23.57 20.17 10.99
CA LEU A 341 22.19 19.74 10.84
C LEU A 341 21.73 20.01 9.40
N SER A 342 21.10 19.02 8.81
CA SER A 342 20.36 19.15 7.56
C SER A 342 18.91 18.70 7.73
N LEU A 343 18.01 19.45 7.10
CA LEU A 343 16.59 19.12 6.95
C LEU A 343 16.27 19.04 5.46
N ASP A 344 15.71 17.92 5.00
CA ASP A 344 15.39 17.65 3.59
C ASP A 344 16.56 17.90 2.62
N GLY A 345 17.78 17.61 3.08
CA GLY A 345 19.02 17.86 2.33
C GLY A 345 19.49 19.32 2.34
N VAL A 346 18.77 20.24 2.98
CA VAL A 346 19.17 21.64 3.18
C VAL A 346 19.92 21.77 4.51
N VAL A 347 21.15 22.27 4.46
CA VAL A 347 21.95 22.55 5.67
C VAL A 347 21.39 23.75 6.40
N VAL A 348 21.01 23.55 7.67
CA VAL A 348 20.43 24.59 8.53
C VAL A 348 21.33 24.95 9.71
N ILE A 349 22.24 24.05 10.14
CA ILE A 349 23.34 24.35 11.06
C ILE A 349 24.64 23.80 10.48
N ASN A 350 25.71 24.60 10.54
CA ASN A 350 27.07 24.18 10.24
C ASN A 350 28.04 25.00 11.10
N ASN A 351 28.28 24.53 12.32
CA ASN A 351 29.17 25.18 13.27
C ASN A 351 30.40 24.30 13.56
N THR A 352 31.56 24.94 13.55
CA THR A 352 32.86 24.34 13.89
C THR A 352 33.61 25.13 14.96
N ALA A 353 32.91 26.00 15.68
CA ALA A 353 33.45 26.81 16.76
C ALA A 353 32.90 26.33 18.10
N TRP A 354 33.79 25.79 18.94
CA TRP A 354 33.48 25.20 20.25
C TRP A 354 32.84 26.15 21.28
N ASN A 355 32.92 27.47 21.05
CA ASN A 355 32.54 28.50 22.02
C ASN A 355 31.40 29.42 21.55
N VAL A 356 30.66 29.02 20.51
CA VAL A 356 29.58 29.81 19.91
C VAL A 356 28.32 28.98 19.86
N THR A 357 27.24 29.49 20.44
CA THR A 357 25.91 28.88 20.31
C THR A 357 25.29 29.35 18.99
N THR A 358 24.92 28.40 18.14
CA THR A 358 24.27 28.67 16.85
C THR A 358 22.78 28.38 16.96
N VAL A 359 21.95 29.27 16.40
CA VAL A 359 20.50 29.09 16.29
C VAL A 359 20.11 29.19 14.82
N SER A 360 19.30 28.25 14.34
CA SER A 360 18.69 28.27 13.01
C SER A 360 17.17 28.33 13.15
N THR A 361 16.51 29.22 12.40
CA THR A 361 15.05 29.36 12.36
C THR A 361 14.53 28.82 11.05
N ASN A 362 13.61 27.85 11.11
CA ASN A 362 13.14 27.09 9.95
C ASN A 362 11.62 27.02 9.94
N VAL A 363 11.02 27.13 8.76
CA VAL A 363 9.61 26.83 8.54
C VAL A 363 9.47 25.36 8.22
N ILE A 364 8.76 24.61 9.06
CA ILE A 364 8.52 23.18 8.91
C ILE A 364 7.08 22.99 8.43
N THR A 365 6.90 22.44 7.24
CA THR A 365 5.56 22.20 6.67
C THR A 365 4.88 21.00 7.35
N PRO A 366 3.55 20.82 7.25
CA PRO A 366 2.90 19.61 7.76
C PRO A 366 3.50 18.33 7.20
N GLY A 367 3.68 17.33 8.05
CA GLY A 367 4.12 15.99 7.67
C GLY A 367 5.60 15.70 7.99
N PRO A 368 6.18 14.70 7.31
CA PRO A 368 7.51 14.19 7.60
C PRO A 368 8.60 14.99 6.88
N HIS A 369 9.69 15.26 7.59
CA HIS A 369 10.89 15.90 7.06
C HIS A 369 12.12 15.04 7.32
N ALA A 370 12.96 14.82 6.31
CA ALA A 370 14.20 14.08 6.51
C ALA A 370 15.16 14.89 7.37
N ILE A 371 15.78 14.26 8.37
CA ILE A 371 16.74 14.89 9.27
C ILE A 371 18.06 14.13 9.27
N GLU A 372 19.18 14.88 9.23
CA GLU A 372 20.50 14.37 9.56
C GLU A 372 21.22 15.34 10.50
N LEU A 373 21.55 14.86 11.71
CA LEU A 373 22.34 15.58 12.71
C LEU A 373 23.68 14.87 12.88
N ARG A 374 24.76 15.65 12.85
CA ARG A 374 26.12 15.21 13.17
C ARG A 374 26.70 16.08 14.26
N VAL A 375 27.31 15.46 15.26
CA VAL A 375 28.00 16.15 16.36
C VAL A 375 29.36 15.52 16.59
N TYR A 376 30.38 16.32 16.90
CA TYR A 376 31.75 15.83 16.91
C TYR A 376 32.66 16.53 17.91
N ASN A 377 33.57 15.75 18.49
CA ASN A 377 34.71 16.22 19.26
C ASN A 377 36.02 15.84 18.57
N ASN A 378 36.90 16.82 18.35
CA ASN A 378 38.25 16.59 17.84
C ASN A 378 39.18 16.16 18.99
N THR A 379 39.52 17.10 19.88
CA THR A 379 40.44 16.89 21.01
C THR A 379 40.22 17.97 22.08
N GLY A 380 40.50 17.65 23.35
CA GLY A 380 40.54 18.65 24.41
C GLY A 380 39.22 18.76 25.19
N GLY A 381 38.58 19.94 25.16
CA GLY A 381 37.20 20.10 25.61
C GLY A 381 36.26 19.23 24.77
N ALA A 382 35.06 18.93 25.27
CA ALA A 382 34.13 18.05 24.54
C ALA A 382 32.70 18.15 25.07
N GLY A 383 31.75 17.99 24.16
CA GLY A 383 30.32 17.87 24.46
C GLY A 383 29.65 19.20 24.76
N PRO A 384 28.55 19.20 25.53
CA PRO A 384 27.79 20.41 25.81
C PRO A 384 28.61 21.48 26.54
N VAL A 385 28.55 22.72 26.06
CA VAL A 385 29.23 23.88 26.67
C VAL A 385 28.22 24.94 27.11
N ALA A 386 28.30 25.34 28.37
CA ALA A 386 27.52 26.45 28.92
C ALA A 386 28.14 27.81 28.52
N GLN A 387 27.78 28.30 27.34
CA GLN A 387 28.28 29.55 26.78
C GLN A 387 27.20 30.25 25.95
N ASP A 388 27.34 31.56 25.75
CA ASP A 388 26.58 32.32 24.74
C ASP A 388 25.04 32.17 24.84
N GLY A 389 24.52 32.15 26.07
CA GLY A 389 23.10 31.97 26.37
C GLY A 389 22.71 30.52 26.64
N TRP A 390 23.55 29.56 26.27
CA TRP A 390 23.40 28.17 26.67
C TRP A 390 23.90 27.96 28.11
N THR A 391 23.11 27.32 28.96
CA THR A 391 23.42 27.13 30.40
C THR A 391 23.55 25.66 30.82
N ALA A 392 23.08 24.73 29.99
CA ALA A 392 23.18 23.30 30.27
C ALA A 392 24.58 22.74 29.96
N THR A 393 24.98 21.70 30.71
CA THR A 393 26.26 20.98 30.54
C THR A 393 26.08 19.48 30.36
N ASP A 394 24.83 19.02 30.40
CA ASP A 394 24.40 17.63 30.24
C ASP A 394 23.76 17.37 28.87
N TRP A 395 23.42 18.42 28.12
CA TRP A 395 22.96 18.33 26.73
C TRP A 395 23.27 19.63 25.96
N GLY A 396 23.57 19.49 24.67
CA GLY A 396 24.14 20.55 23.83
C GLY A 396 23.37 20.81 22.55
N PHE A 397 22.29 20.08 22.25
CA PHE A 397 21.49 20.29 21.04
C PHE A 397 20.00 20.28 21.36
N GLY A 398 19.26 21.26 20.84
CA GLY A 398 17.84 21.43 21.15
C GLY A 398 16.98 21.90 20.01
N VAL A 399 15.67 21.72 20.20
CA VAL A 399 14.61 22.23 19.34
C VAL A 399 13.68 23.14 20.14
N ASP A 400 13.25 24.24 19.53
CA ASP A 400 12.20 25.12 20.03
C ASP A 400 11.06 25.15 19.03
N ARG A 401 10.00 24.40 19.31
CA ARG A 401 8.80 24.32 18.47
C ARG A 401 7.92 25.58 18.51
N LEU A 402 8.22 26.56 19.38
CA LEU A 402 7.52 27.84 19.44
C LEU A 402 8.16 28.93 18.57
N GLY A 403 9.32 28.67 17.95
CA GLY A 403 9.88 29.60 16.96
C GLY A 403 10.43 30.91 17.55
N ARG A 404 10.88 30.95 18.81
CA ARG A 404 11.30 32.19 19.49
C ARG A 404 12.63 32.80 19.00
N GLY A 405 13.55 31.98 18.49
CA GLY A 405 14.81 32.44 17.85
C GLY A 405 15.87 32.95 18.82
N LEU A 406 15.78 32.57 20.10
CA LEU A 406 16.67 33.02 21.17
C LEU A 406 17.80 32.01 21.40
N LYS A 407 18.94 32.44 21.97
CA LYS A 407 20.03 31.52 22.39
C LYS A 407 19.86 30.92 23.79
N ASP A 408 18.83 31.36 24.52
CA ASP A 408 18.55 30.92 25.89
C ASP A 408 18.18 29.43 25.92
N THR A 409 18.94 28.57 26.61
CA THR A 409 18.63 27.14 26.74
C THR A 409 17.22 26.87 27.23
N ALA A 410 16.65 27.72 28.09
CA ALA A 410 15.31 27.52 28.64
C ALA A 410 14.20 27.54 27.56
N CYS A 411 14.53 28.02 26.36
CA CYS A 411 13.65 28.02 25.21
C CYS A 411 13.57 26.66 24.50
N TYR A 412 14.53 25.75 24.73
CA TYR A 412 14.70 24.53 23.96
C TYR A 412 14.42 23.28 24.79
N GLU A 413 13.99 22.23 24.09
CA GLU A 413 13.97 20.86 24.61
C GLU A 413 15.02 20.02 23.87
N PRO A 414 15.62 19.01 24.52
CA PRO A 414 16.50 18.06 23.84
C PRO A 414 15.78 17.38 22.67
N LEU A 415 16.49 17.13 21.57
CA LEU A 415 15.92 16.42 20.42
C LEU A 415 15.72 14.93 20.75
N ILE A 416 14.55 14.60 21.33
CA ILE A 416 14.18 13.27 21.81
C ILE A 416 12.69 13.02 21.49
N ASP A 417 12.40 11.87 20.90
CA ASP A 417 11.04 11.34 20.75
C ASP A 417 10.56 10.72 22.07
N PRO A 418 9.28 10.89 22.46
CA PRO A 418 8.76 10.33 23.69
C PRO A 418 8.60 8.80 23.67
N GLY A 419 8.93 8.13 22.56
CA GLY A 419 8.85 6.68 22.38
C GLY A 419 7.61 6.22 21.63
N ASP A 420 6.79 7.15 21.13
CA ASP A 420 5.56 6.88 20.38
C ASP A 420 5.66 7.24 18.89
N GLY A 421 6.79 7.81 18.45
CA GLY A 421 7.01 8.22 17.06
C GLY A 421 6.27 9.50 16.67
N SER A 422 5.63 10.18 17.62
CA SER A 422 4.92 11.44 17.35
C SER A 422 5.86 12.54 16.88
N PHE A 423 7.14 12.47 17.22
CA PHE A 423 8.12 13.51 16.91
C PHE A 423 9.25 13.05 16.00
N LEU A 424 9.94 11.94 16.32
CA LEU A 424 11.03 11.39 15.52
C LEU A 424 10.74 9.94 15.14
N THR A 425 11.04 9.60 13.89
CA THR A 425 10.93 8.22 13.41
C THR A 425 12.08 7.84 12.49
N THR A 426 12.38 6.55 12.37
CA THR A 426 13.43 6.05 11.47
C THR A 426 13.13 6.24 9.98
N GLY A 427 11.85 6.46 9.64
CA GLY A 427 11.36 6.73 8.29
C GLY A 427 9.95 7.33 8.35
N PRO A 428 9.39 7.85 7.26
CA PRO A 428 8.10 8.57 7.29
C PRO A 428 6.89 7.66 7.07
N VAL A 429 7.14 6.37 6.95
CA VAL A 429 6.15 5.40 6.51
C VAL A 429 5.44 4.87 7.75
N GLU A 430 4.30 5.48 8.07
CA GLU A 430 3.47 5.06 9.20
C GLU A 430 2.49 4.00 8.72
N GLY A 431 2.63 2.78 9.22
CA GLY A 431 1.65 1.72 8.96
C GLY A 431 2.26 0.33 8.84
N ASP A 432 1.38 -0.66 8.86
CA ASP A 432 1.75 -2.06 8.71
C ASP A 432 2.07 -2.35 7.24
N PRO A 433 3.24 -2.92 6.92
CA PRO A 433 3.61 -3.28 5.56
C PRO A 433 2.50 -4.02 4.81
N PHE A 434 1.76 -4.88 5.54
CA PHE A 434 0.79 -5.83 5.01
C PHE A 434 -0.66 -5.62 5.49
N GLN A 435 -1.04 -4.41 5.94
CA GLN A 435 -2.41 -4.12 6.43
C GLN A 435 -3.54 -4.64 5.51
N ASP A 436 -3.33 -4.56 4.20
CA ASP A 436 -4.27 -4.95 3.15
C ASP A 436 -3.67 -6.00 2.19
N VAL A 437 -2.67 -6.74 2.65
CA VAL A 437 -1.96 -7.76 1.85
C VAL A 437 -2.29 -9.16 2.38
N PRO A 438 -2.88 -10.05 1.56
CA PRO A 438 -2.99 -11.45 1.89
C PRO A 438 -1.62 -12.12 1.73
N VAL A 439 -1.29 -13.02 2.65
CA VAL A 439 0.00 -13.72 2.73
C VAL A 439 -0.23 -15.22 2.74
N ASP A 440 0.36 -15.92 1.77
CA ASP A 440 0.46 -17.38 1.81
C ASP A 440 1.84 -17.81 2.31
N ILE A 441 1.89 -18.68 3.32
CA ILE A 441 3.13 -19.15 3.93
C ILE A 441 3.24 -20.66 3.72
N ALA A 442 4.21 -21.06 2.90
CA ALA A 442 4.45 -22.46 2.59
C ALA A 442 4.95 -23.24 3.82
N PRO A 443 4.72 -24.57 3.87
CA PRO A 443 5.28 -25.43 4.91
C PRO A 443 6.79 -25.28 5.04
N GLY A 444 7.28 -25.08 6.26
CA GLY A 444 8.71 -24.87 6.55
C GLY A 444 9.20 -23.43 6.33
N ALA A 445 8.37 -22.53 5.81
CA ALA A 445 8.65 -21.11 5.73
C ALA A 445 7.99 -20.33 6.89
N ALA A 446 8.44 -19.08 7.10
CA ALA A 446 7.98 -18.27 8.22
C ALA A 446 7.73 -16.80 7.86
N LEU A 447 6.69 -16.23 8.46
CA LEU A 447 6.45 -14.79 8.56
C LEU A 447 6.79 -14.34 9.98
N ASP A 448 7.83 -13.52 10.13
CA ASP A 448 8.27 -12.97 11.42
C ASP A 448 7.73 -11.54 11.58
N LEU A 449 7.00 -11.29 12.65
CA LEU A 449 6.38 -9.98 12.96
C LEU A 449 7.34 -9.04 13.71
N SER A 450 8.59 -9.45 13.91
CA SER A 450 9.70 -8.69 14.49
C SER A 450 9.41 -8.08 15.89
N GLY A 451 8.54 -8.69 16.66
CA GLY A 451 8.10 -8.26 18.00
C GLY A 451 7.00 -7.20 17.97
N PHE A 452 6.49 -6.84 16.80
CA PHE A 452 5.48 -5.79 16.63
C PHE A 452 4.08 -6.36 16.43
N SER A 453 3.09 -5.47 16.57
CA SER A 453 1.69 -5.75 16.23
C SER A 453 1.46 -5.37 14.78
N HIS A 454 1.04 -6.33 13.95
CA HIS A 454 0.74 -6.11 12.53
C HIS A 454 -0.68 -6.52 12.19
N ARG A 455 -1.40 -5.65 11.48
CA ARG A 455 -2.62 -6.04 10.77
C ARG A 455 -2.23 -6.72 9.45
N ILE A 456 -2.77 -7.91 9.21
CA ILE A 456 -2.55 -8.65 7.96
C ILE A 456 -3.89 -9.14 7.44
N GLN A 457 -4.24 -8.78 6.20
CA GLN A 457 -5.58 -9.01 5.65
C GLN A 457 -6.04 -10.47 5.79
N LEU A 458 -5.20 -11.42 5.38
CA LEU A 458 -5.44 -12.84 5.46
C LEU A 458 -4.11 -13.59 5.46
N ILE A 459 -3.96 -14.59 6.34
CA ILE A 459 -2.82 -15.50 6.36
C ILE A 459 -3.30 -16.91 6.01
N THR A 460 -2.70 -17.51 4.99
CA THR A 460 -2.94 -18.89 4.55
C THR A 460 -1.66 -19.72 4.55
N GLY A 461 -1.82 -21.02 4.35
CA GLY A 461 -0.72 -21.96 4.15
C GLY A 461 -0.25 -22.66 5.43
N GLY A 462 0.60 -23.67 5.24
CA GLY A 462 1.07 -24.57 6.29
C GLY A 462 2.30 -24.10 7.07
N GLY A 463 2.68 -22.82 6.94
CA GLY A 463 3.90 -22.26 7.50
C GLY A 463 3.79 -21.80 8.96
N THR A 464 4.71 -20.93 9.37
CA THR A 464 4.77 -20.37 10.73
C THR A 464 4.64 -18.86 10.74
N VAL A 465 3.77 -18.29 11.57
CA VAL A 465 3.83 -16.88 11.97
C VAL A 465 4.55 -16.80 13.32
N THR A 466 5.48 -15.87 13.49
CA THR A 466 6.29 -15.81 14.72
C THR A 466 6.52 -14.40 15.23
N ASN A 467 6.83 -14.30 16.54
CA ASN A 467 7.48 -13.16 17.17
C ASN A 467 6.72 -11.84 16.99
N GLY A 468 5.59 -11.66 17.68
CA GLY A 468 4.85 -10.40 17.67
C GLY A 468 3.36 -10.58 17.97
N ALA A 469 2.51 -9.75 17.37
CA ALA A 469 1.06 -9.82 17.52
C ALA A 469 0.33 -9.60 16.19
N LEU A 470 -0.81 -10.28 16.02
CA LEU A 470 -1.74 -9.98 14.93
C LEU A 470 -2.75 -8.95 15.45
N ALA A 471 -2.81 -7.79 14.81
CA ALA A 471 -3.69 -6.69 15.19
C ALA A 471 -5.14 -6.92 14.74
N SER A 472 -6.05 -6.12 15.28
CA SER A 472 -7.49 -6.15 14.97
C SER A 472 -7.75 -6.12 13.47
N GLY A 473 -8.66 -6.98 13.02
CA GLY A 473 -9.01 -7.11 11.61
C GLY A 473 -8.07 -8.00 10.79
N SER A 474 -7.12 -8.69 11.43
CA SER A 474 -6.35 -9.76 10.78
C SER A 474 -7.18 -11.03 10.64
N ALA A 475 -6.99 -11.79 9.56
CA ALA A 475 -7.65 -13.08 9.37
C ALA A 475 -6.66 -14.24 9.17
N LEU A 476 -7.05 -15.43 9.63
CA LEU A 476 -6.30 -16.68 9.55
C LEU A 476 -7.14 -17.74 8.84
N SER A 477 -6.56 -18.46 7.88
CA SER A 477 -7.17 -19.58 7.15
C SER A 477 -6.08 -20.61 6.76
N PRO A 478 -5.67 -21.51 7.68
CA PRO A 478 -4.49 -22.39 7.53
C PRO A 478 -4.36 -23.17 6.22
N GLY A 479 -5.43 -23.78 5.72
CA GLY A 479 -5.43 -24.45 4.41
C GLY A 479 -5.91 -23.56 3.25
N GLY A 480 -6.37 -22.34 3.55
CA GLY A 480 -7.23 -21.56 2.68
C GLY A 480 -8.72 -21.90 2.90
N ASP A 481 -9.61 -21.10 2.32
CA ASP A 481 -11.06 -21.25 2.55
C ASP A 481 -11.65 -22.50 1.85
N ASP A 482 -10.87 -23.21 1.01
CA ASP A 482 -11.28 -24.40 0.27
C ASP A 482 -10.59 -25.71 0.68
N ALA A 483 -9.52 -25.66 1.48
CA ALA A 483 -8.76 -26.83 1.92
C ALA A 483 -8.44 -26.77 3.42
N THR A 484 -8.13 -27.92 4.01
CA THR A 484 -7.69 -28.00 5.41
C THR A 484 -6.16 -27.94 5.51
N GLY A 485 -5.63 -27.22 6.48
CA GLY A 485 -4.21 -27.13 6.77
C GLY A 485 -3.89 -26.83 8.24
N THR A 486 -2.60 -26.76 8.55
CA THR A 486 -2.12 -26.38 9.90
C THR A 486 -1.21 -25.18 9.79
N LEU A 487 -1.60 -24.07 10.44
CA LEU A 487 -0.78 -22.86 10.53
C LEU A 487 -0.18 -22.80 11.93
N THR A 488 1.14 -22.65 12.01
CA THR A 488 1.84 -22.58 13.29
C THR A 488 1.96 -21.14 13.77
N LEU A 489 1.62 -20.87 15.03
CA LEU A 489 1.77 -19.57 15.69
C LEU A 489 2.79 -19.70 16.83
N SER A 490 3.94 -19.04 16.70
CA SER A 490 5.06 -19.17 17.64
C SER A 490 5.44 -17.85 18.28
N GLY A 491 5.03 -17.64 19.53
CA GLY A 491 5.21 -16.36 20.22
C GLY A 491 4.39 -15.24 19.59
N VAL A 492 3.15 -15.55 19.17
CA VAL A 492 2.21 -14.61 18.54
C VAL A 492 1.02 -14.36 19.45
N ALA A 493 0.78 -13.10 19.79
CA ALA A 493 -0.45 -12.66 20.46
C ALA A 493 -1.55 -12.35 19.43
N LEU A 494 -2.82 -12.44 19.86
CA LEU A 494 -3.99 -12.16 19.02
C LEU A 494 -4.69 -10.89 19.52
N GLY A 495 -4.96 -9.95 18.62
CA GLY A 495 -5.81 -8.78 18.85
C GLY A 495 -6.96 -8.80 17.86
N ASP A 496 -8.19 -9.00 18.35
CA ASP A 496 -9.45 -9.13 17.60
C ASP A 496 -9.30 -9.75 16.20
N ALA A 497 -8.67 -10.93 16.16
CA ALA A 497 -8.38 -11.68 14.94
C ALA A 497 -9.55 -12.59 14.57
N VAL A 498 -9.72 -12.84 13.27
CA VAL A 498 -10.72 -13.75 12.74
C VAL A 498 -10.06 -15.05 12.28
N TYR A 499 -10.53 -16.18 12.79
CA TYR A 499 -10.16 -17.50 12.30
C TYR A 499 -11.27 -18.04 11.40
N ARG A 500 -10.99 -18.13 10.10
CA ARG A 500 -11.84 -18.80 9.10
C ARG A 500 -11.55 -20.28 9.14
N ALA A 501 -12.40 -21.05 9.81
CA ALA A 501 -12.22 -22.47 9.97
C ALA A 501 -12.83 -23.23 8.78
N THR A 502 -11.96 -23.89 8.00
CA THR A 502 -12.38 -24.85 6.97
C THR A 502 -12.55 -26.23 7.58
N LEU A 503 -13.73 -26.83 7.39
CA LEU A 503 -14.07 -28.18 7.84
C LEU A 503 -14.30 -29.09 6.63
N ARG A 504 -13.68 -30.28 6.63
CA ARG A 504 -13.80 -31.28 5.55
C ARG A 504 -13.88 -32.67 6.12
N ASP A 505 -14.94 -33.42 5.84
CA ASP A 505 -15.11 -34.81 6.29
C ASP A 505 -14.62 -35.06 7.74
N ALA A 506 -13.42 -35.64 7.90
CA ALA A 506 -12.79 -35.96 9.19
C ALA A 506 -11.69 -34.97 9.64
N GLY A 507 -11.33 -33.99 8.81
CA GLY A 507 -10.32 -32.97 9.07
C GLY A 507 -10.91 -31.58 9.26
N ALA A 508 -10.09 -30.72 9.85
CA ALA A 508 -10.34 -29.29 9.96
C ALA A 508 -9.02 -28.55 9.77
N ASP A 509 -9.12 -27.26 9.50
CA ASP A 509 -8.00 -26.36 9.77
C ASP A 509 -7.58 -26.43 11.24
N VAL A 510 -6.28 -26.24 11.48
CA VAL A 510 -5.71 -26.21 12.83
C VAL A 510 -4.80 -25.00 12.99
N LEU A 511 -5.08 -24.18 14.01
CA LEU A 511 -4.10 -23.23 14.54
C LEU A 511 -3.22 -23.92 15.60
N ALA A 512 -1.94 -24.12 15.31
CA ALA A 512 -1.00 -24.79 16.21
C ALA A 512 -0.13 -23.76 16.95
N PHE A 513 -0.40 -23.52 18.21
CA PHE A 513 0.39 -22.62 19.06
C PHE A 513 1.54 -23.38 19.72
N THR A 514 2.76 -22.84 19.64
CA THR A 514 3.95 -23.45 20.26
C THR A 514 4.14 -23.06 21.74
N GLN A 515 3.35 -22.10 22.21
CA GLN A 515 3.38 -21.52 23.56
C GLN A 515 1.94 -21.42 24.11
N PRO A 516 1.74 -21.25 25.43
CA PRO A 516 0.43 -20.93 25.97
C PRO A 516 -0.21 -19.73 25.25
N ALA A 517 -1.50 -19.84 24.92
CA ALA A 517 -2.19 -18.86 24.08
C ALA A 517 -3.49 -18.35 24.73
N ASP A 518 -3.68 -17.02 24.69
CA ASP A 518 -4.95 -16.39 25.06
C ASP A 518 -5.85 -16.29 23.82
N LEU A 519 -7.07 -16.85 23.92
CA LEU A 519 -8.04 -16.88 22.82
C LEU A 519 -9.15 -15.84 22.96
N SER A 520 -9.09 -14.96 23.97
CA SER A 520 -10.15 -13.98 24.28
C SER A 520 -10.45 -13.05 23.10
N ALA A 521 -9.43 -12.78 22.29
CA ALA A 521 -9.46 -11.88 21.15
C ALA A 521 -9.65 -12.61 19.80
N LEU A 522 -10.04 -13.89 19.82
CA LEU A 522 -10.26 -14.69 18.62
C LEU A 522 -11.75 -14.87 18.35
N THR A 523 -12.17 -14.57 17.13
CA THR A 523 -13.50 -14.92 16.62
C THR A 523 -13.39 -15.98 15.55
N ILE A 524 -14.11 -17.09 15.71
CA ILE A 524 -14.11 -18.20 14.77
C ILE A 524 -15.35 -18.08 13.87
N VAL A 525 -15.13 -18.17 12.56
CA VAL A 525 -16.16 -18.13 11.52
C VAL A 525 -16.01 -19.32 10.57
N PRO A 526 -17.09 -19.80 9.93
CA PRO A 526 -16.98 -20.79 8.87
C PRO A 526 -16.33 -20.15 7.65
N SER A 527 -15.38 -20.83 7.01
CA SER A 527 -14.75 -20.33 5.77
C SER A 527 -15.68 -20.41 4.55
N ASP A 528 -16.58 -21.40 4.52
CA ASP A 528 -17.48 -21.66 3.41
C ASP A 528 -18.81 -22.30 3.84
N ALA A 529 -19.68 -22.54 2.85
CA ALA A 529 -20.99 -23.16 3.08
C ALA A 529 -20.90 -24.64 3.53
N PHE A 530 -19.85 -25.36 3.15
CA PHE A 530 -19.65 -26.75 3.58
C PHE A 530 -19.29 -26.83 5.06
N SER A 531 -18.52 -25.86 5.54
CA SER A 531 -18.12 -25.73 6.95
C SER A 531 -19.27 -25.34 7.87
N LEU A 532 -20.42 -24.94 7.32
CA LEU A 532 -21.66 -24.70 8.07
C LEU A 532 -22.40 -25.98 8.46
N ALA A 533 -22.23 -27.08 7.71
CA ALA A 533 -23.07 -28.26 7.82
C ALA A 533 -22.80 -29.01 9.14
N PRO A 534 -23.79 -29.10 10.07
CA PRO A 534 -23.60 -29.80 11.33
C PRO A 534 -23.54 -31.32 11.07
N GLY A 535 -22.32 -31.86 10.96
CA GLY A 535 -22.08 -33.29 10.72
C GLY A 535 -22.13 -34.18 11.97
N GLY A 536 -22.42 -33.60 13.15
CA GLY A 536 -22.35 -34.31 14.44
C GLY A 536 -20.92 -34.72 14.85
N ARG A 537 -19.90 -34.13 14.22
CA ARG A 537 -18.48 -34.43 14.45
C ARG A 537 -17.86 -33.46 15.45
N ASP A 538 -16.72 -33.88 15.99
CA ASP A 538 -15.89 -33.12 16.91
C ASP A 538 -14.56 -32.84 16.20
N TYR A 539 -14.29 -31.56 15.91
CA TYR A 539 -13.11 -31.12 15.16
C TYR A 539 -12.12 -30.44 16.09
N ILE A 540 -10.86 -30.89 16.09
CA ILE A 540 -9.78 -30.12 16.71
C ILE A 540 -9.43 -28.99 15.74
N ILE A 541 -9.61 -27.76 16.18
CA ILE A 541 -9.40 -26.55 15.36
C ILE A 541 -8.25 -25.68 15.85
N ALA A 542 -7.75 -25.93 17.06
CA ALA A 542 -6.50 -25.36 17.55
C ALA A 542 -5.83 -26.25 18.61
N THR A 543 -4.50 -26.15 18.72
CA THR A 543 -3.71 -26.85 19.74
C THR A 543 -2.72 -25.90 20.41
N ALA A 544 -2.48 -26.06 21.71
CA ALA A 544 -1.49 -25.29 22.47
C ALA A 544 -1.01 -26.09 23.70
N PRO A 545 0.15 -25.76 24.30
CA PRO A 545 0.52 -26.27 25.61
C PRO A 545 -0.54 -25.99 26.69
N ALA A 546 -1.20 -24.83 26.62
CA ALA A 546 -2.38 -24.47 27.41
C ALA A 546 -3.12 -23.30 26.76
N PHE A 547 -4.44 -23.22 26.96
CA PHE A 547 -5.23 -22.04 26.61
C PHE A 547 -5.60 -21.23 27.85
N THR A 548 -5.51 -19.90 27.75
CA THR A 548 -5.88 -18.94 28.80
C THR A 548 -6.97 -17.97 28.32
N GLY A 549 -7.48 -17.14 29.23
CA GLY A 549 -8.47 -16.13 28.90
C GLY A 549 -9.89 -16.68 28.70
N ASN A 550 -10.71 -15.93 27.96
CA ASN A 550 -12.07 -16.30 27.61
C ASN A 550 -12.09 -17.27 26.42
N ARG A 551 -13.16 -18.07 26.32
CA ARG A 551 -13.40 -18.88 25.13
C ARG A 551 -13.60 -17.96 23.91
N PRO A 552 -13.09 -18.33 22.74
CA PRO A 552 -13.27 -17.55 21.53
C PRO A 552 -14.74 -17.46 21.14
N ALA A 553 -15.12 -16.34 20.53
CA ALA A 553 -16.47 -16.14 20.03
C ALA A 553 -16.72 -17.00 18.78
N LEU A 554 -17.95 -17.50 18.62
CA LEU A 554 -18.43 -18.07 17.37
C LEU A 554 -19.30 -17.04 16.65
N SER A 555 -19.06 -16.85 15.35
CA SER A 555 -19.90 -16.03 14.48
C SER A 555 -20.17 -16.78 13.17
N GLY A 556 -21.36 -16.58 12.59
CA GLY A 556 -21.79 -17.25 11.34
C GLY A 556 -22.18 -18.73 11.46
N PHE A 557 -21.76 -19.44 12.50
CA PHE A 557 -22.20 -20.82 12.74
C PHE A 557 -23.65 -20.90 13.27
N PRO A 558 -24.45 -21.89 12.81
CA PRO A 558 -25.79 -22.10 13.36
C PRO A 558 -25.74 -22.58 14.83
N SER A 559 -26.89 -22.48 15.52
CA SER A 559 -27.01 -22.68 16.98
C SER A 559 -26.50 -24.01 17.59
N PRO A 560 -26.41 -25.17 16.89
CA PRO A 560 -25.86 -26.38 17.50
C PRO A 560 -24.33 -26.33 17.66
N TRP A 561 -23.62 -25.42 17.00
CA TRP A 561 -22.16 -25.35 17.12
C TRP A 561 -21.72 -24.77 18.47
N LYS A 562 -20.70 -25.40 19.05
CA LYS A 562 -20.10 -25.04 20.33
C LYS A 562 -18.59 -25.18 20.25
N VAL A 563 -17.90 -24.33 21.00
CA VAL A 563 -16.46 -24.44 21.26
C VAL A 563 -16.24 -25.05 22.63
N LEU A 564 -15.38 -26.07 22.69
CA LEU A 564 -14.96 -26.73 23.92
C LEU A 564 -13.44 -26.68 24.03
N ILE A 565 -12.93 -26.51 25.25
CA ILE A 565 -11.50 -26.63 25.53
C ILE A 565 -11.30 -27.94 26.30
N ARG A 566 -10.41 -28.81 25.82
CA ARG A 566 -10.05 -30.08 26.46
C ARG A 566 -8.53 -30.18 26.57
N GLY A 567 -8.00 -29.81 27.74
CA GLY A 567 -6.55 -29.73 27.93
C GLY A 567 -5.93 -28.72 26.96
N GLY A 568 -5.01 -29.20 26.12
CA GLY A 568 -4.33 -28.40 25.09
C GLY A 568 -5.06 -28.31 23.74
N GLU A 569 -6.30 -28.78 23.64
CA GLU A 569 -7.05 -28.84 22.38
C GLU A 569 -8.31 -27.96 22.43
N LEU A 570 -8.53 -27.20 21.35
CA LEU A 570 -9.74 -26.44 21.09
C LEU A 570 -10.60 -27.21 20.09
N HIS A 571 -11.80 -27.55 20.53
CA HIS A 571 -12.75 -28.35 19.77
C HIS A 571 -13.90 -27.50 19.26
N LEU A 572 -14.27 -27.69 17.99
CA LEU A 572 -15.48 -27.18 17.39
C LEU A 572 -16.41 -28.36 17.09
N THR A 573 -17.59 -28.37 17.70
CA THR A 573 -18.52 -29.50 17.59
C THR A 573 -19.96 -29.04 17.48
N ALA A 574 -20.76 -29.78 16.72
CA ALA A 574 -22.20 -29.60 16.62
C ALA A 574 -22.92 -30.53 17.62
N ILE A 575 -23.40 -29.97 18.73
CA ILE A 575 -24.13 -30.70 19.77
C ILE A 575 -25.59 -30.23 19.78
N GLY A 576 -26.54 -31.17 19.67
CA GLY A 576 -27.95 -30.92 19.95
C GLY A 576 -28.27 -31.08 21.44
N GLY A 577 -29.07 -30.18 22.01
CA GLY A 577 -29.54 -30.25 23.41
C GLY A 577 -28.70 -29.45 24.43
N THR A 578 -29.02 -29.58 25.72
CA THR A 578 -28.34 -28.88 26.83
C THR A 578 -27.09 -29.65 27.28
N LEU A 579 -25.92 -29.01 27.27
CA LEU A 579 -24.67 -29.57 27.80
C LEU A 579 -24.73 -29.64 29.33
N PHE A 580 -24.64 -30.84 29.90
CA PHE A 580 -24.41 -31.04 31.33
C PHE A 580 -22.91 -31.15 31.60
N PHE A 581 -22.36 -30.23 32.40
CA PHE A 581 -21.00 -30.34 32.93
C PHE A 581 -21.04 -31.21 34.19
N VAL A 582 -20.26 -32.29 34.20
CA VAL A 582 -19.92 -33.01 35.43
C VAL A 582 -18.54 -32.52 35.87
N GLN A 583 -18.47 -31.96 37.08
CA GLN A 583 -17.25 -31.41 37.69
C GLN A 583 -16.27 -32.50 38.09
#